data_AF-A0A5N5KVB9-F1
#
_entry.id   AF-A0A5N5KVB9-F1
#
_cell.length_a   1.000
_cell.length_b   1.000
_cell.length_c   1.000
_cell.angle_alpha   90.00
_cell.angle_beta   90.00
_cell.angle_gamma   90.00
#
_symmetry.space_group_name_H-M   'P 1'
#
loop_
_entity.id
_entity.type
_entity.pdbx_description
1 polymer ?
#
loop_
_entity_poly.entity_id
_entity_poly.type
_entity_poly.pdbx_seq_one_letter_code
_entity_poly.pdbx_strand_id
1 'polypeptide(L)'
;MGVCLYSDWDLLPPKTIKDPEAKKPEDWDDKEFIPDPEDTKPEGYDDIPKEITDTDAKKPEDWDDEEDGEWTAPTIPNPDYKGPWTQKKIKNPNYKGKWKAPMIDNPDFKDDPYIYAFDNLKYVGIELWQVKSGTLFDNVLVADDPEYAKQLAEETWGKHKDAEKAAFDEAEKKIAVK
;
A
#
# COMPACT_ATOMS: atom_id res chain seq x y z
N MET A 1 24.11 4.06 9.86
CA MET A 1 23.80 2.97 8.91
C MET A 1 24.87 3.03 7.84
N GLY A 2 25.69 1.99 7.71
CA GLY A 2 26.71 1.92 6.65
C GLY A 2 26.01 1.67 5.32
N VAL A 3 26.44 2.39 4.29
CA VAL A 3 25.97 2.21 2.92
C VAL A 3 26.48 0.88 2.39
N CYS A 4 25.63 0.06 1.78
CA CYS A 4 26.01 -1.22 1.17
C CYS A 4 25.39 -1.36 -0.21
N LEU A 5 26.23 -1.56 -1.23
CA LEU A 5 25.79 -1.68 -2.63
C LEU A 5 24.76 -2.79 -2.84
N TYR A 6 24.79 -3.85 -2.02
CA TYR A 6 23.87 -4.97 -2.11
C TYR A 6 22.47 -4.68 -1.56
N SER A 7 22.34 -3.78 -0.58
CA SER A 7 21.05 -3.46 0.05
C SER A 7 20.44 -2.18 -0.45
N ASP A 8 21.28 -1.26 -0.92
CA ASP A 8 20.88 0.10 -1.20
C ASP A 8 20.61 0.32 -2.71
N TRP A 9 21.01 -0.63 -3.57
CA TRP A 9 20.75 -0.62 -5.00
C TRP A 9 20.31 -2.00 -5.53
N ASP A 10 19.40 -1.98 -6.50
CA ASP A 10 18.92 -3.17 -7.22
C ASP A 10 19.89 -3.57 -8.35
N LEU A 11 21.13 -3.91 -8.01
CA LEU A 11 22.18 -4.28 -8.98
C LEU A 11 22.18 -5.77 -9.35
N LEU A 12 21.79 -6.63 -8.41
CA LEU A 12 21.73 -8.07 -8.58
C LEU A 12 20.28 -8.56 -8.47
N PRO A 13 19.93 -9.70 -9.09
CA PRO A 13 18.69 -10.39 -8.79
C PRO A 13 18.51 -10.63 -7.28
N PRO A 14 17.27 -10.75 -6.77
CA PRO A 14 17.05 -11.04 -5.36
C PRO A 14 17.67 -12.39 -5.00
N LYS A 15 18.19 -12.53 -3.77
CA LYS A 15 18.78 -13.79 -3.28
C LYS A 15 17.78 -14.95 -3.25
N THR A 16 16.51 -14.64 -2.98
CA THR A 16 15.43 -15.62 -2.95
C THR A 16 14.25 -15.17 -3.79
N ILE A 17 13.56 -16.12 -4.39
CA ILE A 17 12.32 -15.92 -5.15
C ILE A 17 11.23 -16.83 -4.59
N LYS A 18 9.98 -16.53 -4.88
CA LYS A 18 8.90 -17.50 -4.63
C LYS A 18 9.09 -18.68 -5.56
N ASP A 19 8.94 -19.89 -5.03
CA ASP A 19 9.00 -21.11 -5.82
C ASP A 19 7.94 -21.06 -6.94
N PRO A 20 8.35 -21.01 -8.21
CA PRO A 20 7.42 -20.93 -9.33
C PRO A 20 6.64 -22.23 -9.54
N GLU A 21 7.15 -23.37 -9.06
CA GLU A 21 6.53 -24.68 -9.19
C GLU A 21 5.64 -25.03 -8.00
N ALA A 22 5.71 -24.26 -6.91
CA ALA A 22 4.90 -24.50 -5.74
C ALA A 22 3.41 -24.30 -6.03
N LYS A 23 2.63 -25.31 -5.69
CA LYS A 23 1.17 -25.27 -5.75
C LYS A 23 0.60 -25.31 -4.35
N LYS A 24 -0.54 -24.63 -4.16
CA LYS A 24 -1.33 -24.74 -2.94
C LYS A 24 -1.72 -26.21 -2.74
N PRO A 25 -1.38 -26.84 -1.60
CA PRO A 25 -1.83 -28.19 -1.30
C PRO A 25 -3.37 -28.28 -1.27
N GLU A 26 -3.93 -29.41 -1.70
CA GLU A 26 -5.38 -29.62 -1.71
C GLU A 26 -5.98 -29.60 -0.31
N ASP A 27 -5.22 -30.04 0.69
CA ASP A 27 -5.60 -30.06 2.11
C ASP A 27 -5.39 -28.70 2.81
N TRP A 28 -4.98 -27.65 2.08
CA TRP A 28 -4.74 -26.33 2.64
C TRP A 28 -6.01 -25.48 2.63
N ASP A 29 -6.63 -25.33 3.80
CA ASP A 29 -7.78 -24.45 3.95
C ASP A 29 -7.35 -23.00 4.25
N ASP A 30 -7.57 -22.11 3.29
CA ASP A 30 -7.31 -20.68 3.40
C ASP A 30 -8.61 -19.86 3.61
N LYS A 31 -9.74 -20.53 3.84
CA LYS A 31 -10.99 -19.86 4.23
C LYS A 31 -10.99 -19.66 5.73
N GLU A 32 -10.79 -18.42 6.16
CA GLU A 32 -10.82 -18.04 7.57
C GLU A 32 -12.20 -18.29 8.21
N PHE A 33 -13.26 -18.16 7.42
CA PHE A 33 -14.64 -18.37 7.84
C PHE A 33 -15.36 -19.37 6.93
N ILE A 34 -16.08 -20.30 7.55
CA ILE A 34 -16.97 -21.27 6.89
C ILE A 34 -18.41 -21.03 7.32
N PRO A 35 -19.42 -21.44 6.52
CA PRO A 35 -20.80 -21.41 6.97
C PRO A 35 -20.97 -22.25 8.23
N ASP A 36 -21.76 -21.76 9.17
CA ASP A 36 -22.09 -22.46 10.40
C ASP A 36 -23.00 -23.65 10.08
N PRO A 37 -22.54 -24.91 10.25
CA PRO A 37 -23.34 -26.07 9.93
C PRO A 37 -24.58 -26.21 10.84
N GLU A 38 -24.55 -25.60 12.03
CA GLU A 38 -25.67 -25.63 12.98
C GLU A 38 -26.67 -24.49 12.72
N ASP A 39 -26.30 -23.48 11.91
CA ASP A 39 -27.19 -22.40 11.51
C ASP A 39 -27.96 -22.83 10.25
N THR A 40 -29.02 -23.59 10.47
CA THR A 40 -29.97 -23.96 9.41
C THR A 40 -31.06 -22.91 9.28
N LYS A 41 -31.54 -22.67 8.05
CA LYS A 41 -32.69 -21.81 7.83
C LYS A 41 -33.90 -22.36 8.60
N PRO A 42 -34.57 -21.55 9.45
CA PRO A 42 -35.78 -21.98 10.13
C PRO A 42 -36.88 -22.35 9.12
N GLU A 43 -37.66 -23.38 9.47
CA GLU A 43 -38.85 -23.74 8.71
C GLU A 43 -39.83 -22.56 8.67
N GLY A 44 -40.44 -22.30 7.51
CA GLY A 44 -41.37 -21.19 7.33
C GLY A 44 -40.73 -19.80 7.18
N TYR A 45 -39.40 -19.65 7.26
CA TYR A 45 -38.74 -18.34 7.16
C TYR A 45 -38.99 -17.65 5.81
N ASP A 46 -38.94 -18.41 4.70
CA ASP A 46 -39.18 -17.88 3.36
C ASP A 46 -40.68 -17.61 3.09
N ASP A 47 -41.56 -18.19 3.92
CA ASP A 47 -43.02 -18.05 3.78
C ASP A 47 -43.54 -16.77 4.46
N ILE A 48 -42.70 -16.06 5.23
CA ILE A 48 -43.05 -14.79 5.85
C ILE A 48 -43.14 -13.72 4.74
N PRO A 49 -44.33 -13.17 4.46
CA PRO A 49 -44.48 -12.19 3.39
C PRO A 49 -43.83 -10.86 3.80
N LYS A 50 -43.31 -10.12 2.81
CA LYS A 50 -42.72 -8.78 3.01
C LYS A 50 -43.73 -7.76 3.52
N GLU A 51 -44.99 -7.92 3.11
CA GLU A 51 -46.09 -7.04 3.44
C GLU A 51 -47.27 -7.87 3.93
N ILE A 52 -48.02 -7.34 4.88
CA ILE A 52 -49.27 -7.89 5.42
C ILE A 52 -50.37 -6.85 5.29
N THR A 53 -51.62 -7.26 5.21
CA THR A 53 -52.75 -6.32 5.23
C THR A 53 -52.84 -5.63 6.59
N ASP A 54 -53.03 -4.33 6.59
CA ASP A 54 -53.23 -3.55 7.80
C ASP A 54 -54.60 -3.90 8.42
N THR A 55 -54.58 -4.61 9.55
CA THR A 55 -55.81 -5.02 10.25
C THR A 55 -56.45 -3.89 11.03
N ASP A 56 -55.72 -2.79 11.29
CA ASP A 56 -56.22 -1.62 11.99
C ASP A 56 -56.83 -0.59 11.02
N ALA A 57 -56.57 -0.74 9.71
CA ALA A 57 -57.19 0.07 8.68
C ALA A 57 -58.69 -0.20 8.60
N LYS A 58 -59.47 0.87 8.67
CA LYS A 58 -60.92 0.84 8.50
C LYS A 58 -61.30 1.48 7.18
N LYS A 59 -62.31 0.93 6.53
CA LYS A 59 -62.94 1.54 5.36
C LYS A 59 -63.38 2.97 5.73
N PRO A 60 -62.98 4.00 4.96
CA PRO A 60 -63.41 5.38 5.20
C PRO A 60 -64.93 5.53 5.13
N GLU A 61 -65.50 6.44 5.92
CA GLU A 61 -66.95 6.71 5.93
C GLU A 61 -67.45 7.26 4.58
N ASP A 62 -66.60 7.96 3.83
CA ASP A 62 -66.91 8.56 2.53
C ASP A 62 -66.59 7.64 1.32
N TRP A 63 -66.33 6.34 1.53
CA TRP A 63 -66.00 5.41 0.42
C TRP A 63 -67.26 4.90 -0.29
N ASP A 64 -67.30 5.01 -1.62
CA ASP A 64 -68.40 4.53 -2.46
C ASP A 64 -67.98 3.30 -3.28
N ASP A 65 -68.54 2.11 -2.99
CA ASP A 65 -68.16 0.89 -3.71
C ASP A 65 -68.60 0.88 -5.20
N GLU A 66 -69.60 1.67 -5.59
CA GLU A 66 -70.07 1.76 -6.98
C GLU A 66 -69.14 2.63 -7.83
N GLU A 67 -68.56 3.69 -7.25
CA GLU A 67 -67.70 4.65 -7.94
C GLU A 67 -66.18 4.37 -7.73
N ASP A 68 -65.75 3.97 -6.53
CA ASP A 68 -64.35 3.71 -6.16
C ASP A 68 -63.94 2.22 -6.23
N GLY A 69 -64.92 1.31 -6.31
CA GLY A 69 -64.74 -0.15 -6.31
C GLY A 69 -64.69 -0.78 -4.91
N GLU A 70 -64.52 -2.11 -4.85
CA GLU A 70 -64.48 -2.84 -3.57
C GLU A 70 -63.26 -2.40 -2.74
N TRP A 71 -63.53 -1.82 -1.57
CA TRP A 71 -62.47 -1.39 -0.66
C TRP A 71 -61.60 -2.57 -0.22
N THR A 72 -60.27 -2.41 -0.31
CA THR A 72 -59.29 -3.36 0.22
C THR A 72 -58.38 -2.66 1.21
N ALA A 73 -58.07 -3.33 2.32
CA ALA A 73 -57.16 -2.79 3.33
C ALA A 73 -55.75 -2.58 2.72
N PRO A 74 -55.07 -1.45 3.00
CA PRO A 74 -53.72 -1.21 2.51
C PRO A 74 -52.76 -2.26 3.07
N THR A 75 -51.70 -2.57 2.32
CA THR A 75 -50.60 -3.41 2.81
C THR A 75 -49.59 -2.57 3.58
N ILE A 76 -49.06 -3.13 4.67
CA ILE A 76 -48.01 -2.54 5.51
C ILE A 76 -46.81 -3.50 5.60
N PRO A 77 -45.58 -2.99 5.84
CA PRO A 77 -44.41 -3.84 6.03
C PRO A 77 -44.62 -4.82 7.19
N ASN A 78 -44.33 -6.10 6.95
CA ASN A 78 -44.45 -7.13 7.97
C ASN A 78 -43.27 -7.02 8.97
N PRO A 79 -43.52 -6.73 10.27
CA PRO A 79 -42.45 -6.63 11.27
C PRO A 79 -41.67 -7.93 11.48
N ASP A 80 -42.27 -9.07 11.14
CA ASP A 80 -41.64 -10.39 11.25
C ASP A 80 -40.76 -10.73 10.04
N TYR A 81 -40.89 -10.02 8.91
CA TYR A 81 -40.02 -10.21 7.75
C TYR A 81 -38.60 -9.69 8.03
N LYS A 82 -37.64 -10.61 8.18
CA LYS A 82 -36.23 -10.28 8.49
C LYS A 82 -35.32 -10.16 7.26
N GLY A 83 -35.89 -10.12 6.05
CA GLY A 83 -35.12 -10.12 4.81
C GLY A 83 -34.70 -11.52 4.38
N PRO A 84 -34.02 -11.69 3.22
CA PRO A 84 -33.53 -12.97 2.77
C PRO A 84 -32.61 -13.61 3.81
N TRP A 85 -32.84 -14.88 4.13
CA TRP A 85 -32.00 -15.60 5.09
C TRP A 85 -30.56 -15.70 4.59
N THR A 86 -29.60 -15.47 5.48
CA THR A 86 -28.17 -15.69 5.21
C THR A 86 -27.58 -16.55 6.32
N GLN A 87 -26.86 -17.61 5.94
CA GLN A 87 -26.21 -18.49 6.89
C GLN A 87 -25.10 -17.74 7.64
N LYS A 88 -25.08 -17.85 8.97
CA LYS A 88 -23.98 -17.35 9.78
C LYS A 88 -22.66 -17.99 9.36
N LYS A 89 -21.57 -17.26 9.55
CA LYS A 89 -20.22 -17.78 9.31
C LYS A 89 -19.49 -17.92 10.64
N ILE A 90 -18.85 -19.06 10.86
CA ILE A 90 -18.00 -19.34 12.02
C ILE A 90 -16.54 -19.41 11.59
N LYS A 91 -15.63 -19.22 12.55
CA LYS A 91 -14.19 -19.41 12.31
C LYS A 91 -13.95 -20.86 11.92
N ASN A 92 -13.20 -21.05 10.85
CA ASN A 92 -12.86 -22.37 10.37
C ASN A 92 -11.75 -22.98 11.25
N PRO A 93 -12.02 -24.09 11.96
CA PRO A 93 -11.00 -24.73 12.80
C PRO A 93 -9.83 -25.31 11.99
N ASN A 94 -10.02 -25.56 10.69
CA ASN A 94 -8.99 -26.08 9.80
C ASN A 94 -8.22 -24.97 9.06
N TYR A 95 -8.47 -23.70 9.35
CA TYR A 95 -7.81 -22.58 8.67
C TYR A 95 -6.29 -22.60 8.91
N LYS A 96 -5.52 -22.81 7.84
CA LYS A 96 -4.05 -22.85 7.88
C LYS A 96 -3.42 -21.50 7.53
N GLY A 97 -4.22 -20.44 7.33
CA GLY A 97 -3.75 -19.14 6.85
C GLY A 97 -3.86 -19.02 5.33
N LYS A 98 -3.69 -17.81 4.80
CA LYS A 98 -3.56 -17.62 3.34
C LYS A 98 -2.30 -18.31 2.86
N TRP A 99 -2.45 -19.27 1.94
CA TRP A 99 -1.32 -19.98 1.36
C TRP A 99 -0.38 -18.98 0.66
N LYS A 100 0.93 -19.17 0.86
CA LYS A 100 2.00 -18.44 0.17
C LYS A 100 3.00 -19.47 -0.32
N ALA A 101 3.43 -19.35 -1.57
CA ALA A 101 4.52 -20.15 -2.09
C ALA A 101 5.77 -19.99 -1.20
N PRO A 102 6.49 -21.08 -0.91
CA PRO A 102 7.75 -21.01 -0.18
C PRO A 102 8.76 -20.14 -0.95
N MET A 103 9.64 -19.46 -0.20
CA MET A 103 10.78 -18.78 -0.80
C MET A 103 11.89 -19.81 -1.01
N ILE A 104 12.46 -19.84 -2.21
CA ILE A 104 13.59 -20.68 -2.61
C ILE A 104 14.75 -19.79 -3.03
N ASP A 105 15.96 -20.36 -3.04
CA ASP A 105 17.13 -19.68 -3.58
C ASP A 105 16.91 -19.35 -5.05
N ASN A 106 17.27 -18.13 -5.44
CA ASN A 106 17.14 -17.69 -6.81
C ASN A 106 18.28 -18.28 -7.66
N PRO A 107 18.02 -19.17 -8.63
CA PRO A 107 19.08 -19.74 -9.47
C PRO A 107 19.81 -18.68 -10.31
N ASP A 108 19.19 -17.52 -10.54
CA ASP A 108 19.79 -16.41 -11.27
C ASP A 108 20.65 -15.50 -10.38
N PHE A 109 20.55 -15.63 -9.05
CA PHE A 109 21.41 -14.89 -8.14
C PHE A 109 22.83 -15.43 -8.20
N LYS A 110 23.78 -14.54 -8.53
CA LYS A 110 25.21 -14.82 -8.47
C LYS A 110 25.87 -13.70 -7.68
N ASP A 111 26.58 -14.07 -6.63
CA ASP A 111 27.32 -13.12 -5.81
C ASP A 111 28.46 -12.51 -6.62
N ASP A 112 28.67 -11.20 -6.50
CA ASP A 112 29.73 -10.48 -7.20
C ASP A 112 30.52 -9.59 -6.24
N PRO A 113 31.61 -10.09 -5.65
CA PRO A 113 32.41 -9.33 -4.70
C PRO A 113 33.12 -8.12 -5.35
N TYR A 114 33.12 -8.01 -6.68
CA TYR A 114 33.76 -6.93 -7.44
C TYR A 114 32.76 -5.96 -8.06
N ILE A 115 31.48 -5.99 -7.65
CA ILE A 115 30.43 -5.11 -8.18
C ILE A 115 30.72 -3.60 -8.06
N TYR A 116 31.61 -3.21 -7.13
CA TYR A 116 32.08 -1.84 -6.95
C TYR A 116 33.30 -1.47 -7.78
N ALA A 117 34.00 -2.47 -8.31
CA ALA A 117 35.30 -2.31 -8.95
C ALA A 117 35.12 -1.96 -10.42
N PHE A 118 35.83 -0.93 -10.86
CA PHE A 118 35.93 -0.54 -12.26
C PHE A 118 37.39 -0.72 -12.72
N ASP A 119 37.59 -1.24 -13.92
CA ASP A 119 38.94 -1.56 -14.42
C ASP A 119 39.84 -0.32 -14.53
N ASN A 120 39.35 0.75 -15.16
CA ASN A 120 40.14 1.95 -15.46
C ASN A 120 39.27 3.20 -15.50
N LEU A 121 39.36 4.05 -14.47
CA LEU A 121 38.78 5.39 -14.45
C LEU A 121 39.88 6.42 -14.75
N LYS A 122 39.76 7.14 -15.88
CA LYS A 122 40.83 8.04 -16.38
C LYS A 122 40.46 9.51 -16.47
N TYR A 123 39.17 9.80 -16.52
CA TYR A 123 38.66 11.14 -16.79
C TYR A 123 37.65 11.52 -15.73
N VAL A 124 37.67 12.80 -15.33
CA VAL A 124 36.61 13.42 -14.55
C VAL A 124 35.80 14.28 -15.51
N GLY A 125 34.52 13.95 -15.68
CA GLY A 125 33.59 14.70 -16.52
C GLY A 125 32.54 15.39 -15.65
N ILE A 126 32.25 16.66 -15.96
CA ILE A 126 31.12 17.40 -15.39
C ILE A 126 30.17 17.67 -16.55
N GLU A 127 29.16 16.82 -16.70
CA GLU A 127 28.11 16.93 -17.71
C GLU A 127 26.78 17.22 -17.00
N LEU A 128 26.11 18.31 -17.37
CA LEU A 128 24.89 18.77 -16.73
C LEU A 128 24.12 19.75 -17.62
N TRP A 129 22.81 19.81 -17.39
CA TRP A 129 21.92 20.82 -17.96
C TRP A 129 21.56 21.89 -16.92
N GLN A 130 21.65 23.17 -17.31
CA GLN A 130 21.23 24.30 -16.45
C GLN A 130 20.33 25.27 -17.19
N VAL A 131 19.22 25.66 -16.55
CA VAL A 131 18.33 26.73 -17.03
C VAL A 131 18.87 28.11 -16.63
N LYS A 132 19.44 28.24 -15.42
CA LYS A 132 20.05 29.47 -14.92
C LYS A 132 21.49 29.19 -14.51
N SER A 133 22.41 30.00 -15.03
CA SER A 133 23.84 29.94 -14.67
C SER A 133 24.10 30.48 -13.26
N GLY A 134 25.27 30.16 -12.71
CA GLY A 134 25.75 30.68 -11.43
C GLY A 134 26.35 29.64 -10.49
N THR A 135 26.27 28.36 -10.84
CA THR A 135 26.94 27.30 -10.08
C THR A 135 28.44 27.34 -10.31
N LEU A 136 29.19 27.22 -9.21
CA LEU A 136 30.64 27.09 -9.20
C LEU A 136 30.99 25.69 -8.68
N PHE A 137 31.89 25.01 -9.38
CA PHE A 137 32.50 23.76 -8.92
C PHE A 137 33.98 24.03 -8.63
N ASP A 138 34.43 23.64 -7.46
CA ASP A 138 35.83 23.70 -7.05
C ASP A 138 36.15 22.51 -6.12
N ASN A 139 37.43 22.33 -5.77
CA ASN A 139 37.93 21.32 -4.85
C ASN A 139 37.63 19.87 -5.29
N VAL A 140 37.66 19.60 -6.60
CA VAL A 140 37.49 18.26 -7.15
C VAL A 140 38.67 17.36 -6.72
N LEU A 141 38.37 16.34 -5.92
CA LEU A 141 39.33 15.36 -5.41
C LEU A 141 38.88 13.94 -5.78
N VAL A 142 39.80 13.12 -6.29
CA VAL A 142 39.65 11.68 -6.47
C VAL A 142 40.78 11.00 -5.70
N ALA A 143 40.44 10.24 -4.68
CA ALA A 143 41.39 9.58 -3.79
C ALA A 143 40.83 8.26 -3.26
N ASP A 144 41.72 7.38 -2.79
CA ASP A 144 41.44 6.07 -2.19
C ASP A 144 41.62 6.06 -0.67
N ASP A 145 42.06 7.17 -0.07
CA ASP A 145 42.21 7.37 1.37
C ASP A 145 41.10 8.29 1.91
N PRO A 146 40.15 7.74 2.70
CA PRO A 146 39.08 8.51 3.31
C PRO A 146 39.55 9.57 4.30
N GLU A 147 40.63 9.31 5.04
CA GLU A 147 41.14 10.27 6.03
C GLU A 147 41.82 11.45 5.33
N TYR A 148 42.57 11.20 4.27
CA TYR A 148 43.10 12.27 3.42
C TYR A 148 41.99 13.12 2.78
N ALA A 149 40.94 12.46 2.24
CA ALA A 149 39.80 13.17 1.67
C ALA A 149 39.09 14.05 2.70
N LYS A 150 38.92 13.55 3.93
CA LYS A 150 38.34 14.29 5.04
C LYS A 150 39.20 15.49 5.43
N GLN A 151 40.51 15.30 5.55
CA GLN A 151 41.44 16.39 5.86
C GLN A 151 41.35 17.51 4.82
N LEU A 152 41.38 17.18 3.52
CA LEU A 152 41.25 18.17 2.45
C LEU A 152 39.90 18.88 2.47
N ALA A 153 38.81 18.17 2.77
CA ALA A 153 37.48 18.77 2.89
C ALA A 153 37.42 19.78 4.05
N GLU A 154 38.04 19.47 5.20
CA GLU A 154 38.16 20.38 6.33
C GLU A 154 39.05 21.60 5.99
N GLU A 155 40.16 21.37 5.29
CA GLU A 155 41.14 22.41 4.96
C GLU A 155 40.69 23.37 3.85
N THR A 156 39.73 22.96 3.02
CA THR A 156 39.15 23.74 1.91
C THR A 156 37.75 24.26 2.29
N TRP A 157 36.69 23.54 1.91
CA TRP A 157 35.30 23.91 2.20
C TRP A 157 35.06 24.19 3.69
N GLY A 158 35.60 23.35 4.57
CA GLY A 158 35.44 23.50 6.02
C GLY A 158 35.94 24.84 6.57
N LYS A 159 37.03 25.39 6.02
CA LYS A 159 37.56 26.71 6.41
C LYS A 159 36.75 27.87 5.86
N HIS A 160 36.10 27.72 4.70
CA HIS A 160 35.45 28.82 4.00
C HIS A 160 33.93 28.92 4.25
N LYS A 161 33.26 27.79 4.48
CA LYS A 161 31.78 27.70 4.53
C LYS A 161 31.10 28.73 5.45
N ASP A 162 31.67 29.01 6.62
CA ASP A 162 31.04 29.89 7.61
C ASP A 162 31.22 31.37 7.24
N ALA A 163 32.40 31.73 6.72
CA ALA A 163 32.67 33.07 6.22
C ALA A 163 31.88 33.37 4.94
N GLU A 164 31.80 32.42 4.01
CA GLU A 164 30.98 32.52 2.80
C GLU A 164 29.51 32.69 3.14
N LYS A 165 28.99 31.89 4.09
CA LYS A 165 27.62 32.05 4.58
C LYS A 165 27.39 33.44 5.18
N ALA A 166 28.29 33.93 6.01
CA ALA A 166 28.15 35.25 6.64
C ALA A 166 28.11 36.38 5.59
N ALA A 167 29.00 36.33 4.59
CA ALA A 167 29.05 37.29 3.51
C ALA A 167 27.78 37.25 2.64
N PHE A 168 27.26 36.06 2.36
CA PHE A 168 26.00 35.88 1.64
C PHE A 168 24.81 36.48 2.42
N ASP A 169 24.66 36.13 3.70
CA ASP A 169 23.58 36.62 4.56
C ASP A 169 23.63 38.17 4.69
N GLU A 170 24.83 38.77 4.70
CA GLU A 170 24.99 40.23 4.68
C GLU A 170 24.57 40.86 3.34
N ALA A 171 24.95 40.24 2.22
CA ALA A 171 24.58 40.70 0.89
C ALA A 171 23.06 40.66 0.67
N GLU A 172 22.39 39.58 1.11
CA GLU A 172 20.92 39.47 1.03
C GLU A 172 20.21 40.54 1.84
N LYS A 173 20.68 40.82 3.07
CA LYS A 173 20.13 41.92 3.89
C LYS A 173 20.24 43.27 3.19
N LYS A 174 21.36 43.55 2.52
CA LYS A 174 21.55 44.81 1.77
C LYS A 174 20.63 44.90 0.54
N ILE A 175 20.33 43.77 -0.09
CA ILE A 175 19.39 43.71 -1.23
C ILE A 175 17.95 43.91 -0.73
N ALA A 176 17.57 43.30 0.40
CA ALA A 176 16.21 43.39 0.96
C ALA A 176 15.84 44.78 1.52
N VAL A 177 16.83 45.64 1.76
CA VAL A 177 16.64 47.01 2.28
C VAL A 177 16.62 48.06 1.16
N LYS A 178 16.88 47.67 -0.09
CA LYS A 178 16.72 48.51 -1.28
C LYS A 178 15.36 48.31 -1.94
#